data_AF-A0A9D1L464-F1
#
_entry.id   AF-A0A9D1L464-F1
#
_cell.length_a   1.000
_cell.length_b   1.000
_cell.length_c   1.000
_cell.angle_alpha   90.00
_cell.angle_beta   90.00
_cell.angle_gamma   90.00
#
_symmetry.space_group_name_H-M   'P 1'
#
loop_
_entity.id
_entity.type
_entity.pdbx_description
1 polymer ?
#
loop_
_entity_poly.entity_id
_entity_poly.type
_entity_poly.pdbx_seq_one_letter_code
_entity_poly.pdbx_strand_id
1 'polypeptide(L)'
;MGSHDLIGKRVSAAEVADTLSLFSLSKLAQNMESDAWRQVSDEAQTVANYLIRHPRVSEVRYPGLKSDPLYAQASCTLQRGFGPYVALRLFQESDWILWKAERNNPLQDCILLEKALVQ
;
A
#
# COMPACT_ATOMS: atom_id res chain seq x y z
N MET A 1 22.10 -11.39 -8.36
CA MET A 1 22.00 -10.15 -7.55
C MET A 1 20.53 -9.76 -7.57
N GLY A 2 19.79 -10.10 -6.53
CA GLY A 2 18.33 -10.24 -6.56
C GLY A 2 17.61 -8.90 -6.65
N SER A 3 16.99 -8.64 -7.80
CA SER A 3 16.16 -7.45 -8.06
C SER A 3 14.76 -7.51 -7.42
N HIS A 4 14.45 -8.55 -6.63
CA HIS A 4 13.09 -8.85 -6.16
C HIS A 4 12.70 -8.21 -4.81
N ASP A 5 13.63 -7.62 -4.05
CA ASP A 5 13.33 -6.97 -2.76
C ASP A 5 12.86 -5.51 -2.89
N LEU A 6 12.81 -4.95 -4.11
CA LEU A 6 12.52 -3.53 -4.32
C LEU A 6 11.02 -3.17 -4.37
N ILE A 7 10.11 -4.14 -4.57
CA ILE A 7 8.67 -3.88 -4.72
C ILE A 7 7.91 -4.05 -3.39
N GLY A 8 8.43 -4.87 -2.46
CA GLY A 8 7.76 -5.18 -1.21
C GLY A 8 7.75 -6.69 -0.90
N LYS A 9 7.13 -7.05 0.23
CA LYS A 9 7.09 -8.45 0.70
C LYS A 9 6.03 -9.24 -0.08
N ARG A 10 6.39 -10.41 -0.62
CA ARG A 10 5.40 -11.39 -1.11
C ARG A 10 4.60 -11.97 0.05
N VAL A 11 3.29 -11.91 -0.04
CA VAL A 11 2.36 -12.30 1.01
C VAL A 11 1.13 -13.00 0.43
N SER A 12 0.50 -13.84 1.25
CA SER A 12 -0.78 -14.45 0.92
C SER A 12 -1.93 -13.43 0.98
N ALA A 13 -3.05 -13.75 0.33
CA ALA A 13 -4.27 -12.93 0.41
C ALA A 13 -4.79 -12.79 1.86
N ALA A 14 -4.59 -13.81 2.69
CA ALA A 14 -4.97 -13.78 4.11
C ALA A 14 -4.11 -12.78 4.90
N GLU A 15 -2.79 -12.76 4.66
CA GLU A 15 -1.89 -11.77 5.27
C GLU A 15 -2.21 -10.35 4.82
N VAL A 16 -2.57 -10.14 3.56
CA VAL A 16 -3.03 -8.83 3.07
C VAL A 16 -4.30 -8.40 3.80
N ALA A 17 -5.29 -9.30 3.91
CA ALA A 17 -6.54 -9.01 4.58
C ALA A 17 -6.35 -8.68 6.07
N ASP A 18 -5.46 -9.40 6.76
CA ASP A 18 -5.12 -9.14 8.15
C ASP A 18 -4.39 -7.78 8.31
N THR A 19 -3.39 -7.51 7.47
CA THR A 19 -2.59 -6.29 7.52
C THR A 19 -3.41 -5.04 7.20
N LEU A 20 -4.27 -5.12 6.18
CA LEU A 20 -5.16 -4.02 5.75
C LEU A 20 -6.47 -3.98 6.55
N SER A 21 -6.66 -4.87 7.52
CA SER A 21 -7.86 -4.85 8.36
C SER A 21 -7.94 -3.54 9.14
N LEU A 22 -9.16 -3.05 9.35
CA LEU A 22 -9.39 -1.84 10.14
C LEU A 22 -8.84 -1.97 11.56
N PHE A 23 -8.89 -3.17 12.13
CA PHE A 23 -8.34 -3.45 13.46
C PHE A 23 -6.83 -3.24 13.48
N SER A 24 -6.09 -3.88 12.57
CA SER A 24 -4.63 -3.76 12.49
C SER A 24 -4.18 -2.33 12.19
N LEU A 25 -4.85 -1.66 11.25
CA LEU A 25 -4.53 -0.27 10.89
C LEU A 25 -4.86 0.71 12.03
N SER A 26 -6.00 0.55 12.70
CA SER A 26 -6.36 1.41 13.84
C SER A 26 -5.40 1.20 15.01
N LYS A 27 -4.98 -0.04 15.26
CA LYS A 27 -3.98 -0.35 16.29
C LYS A 27 -2.64 0.28 15.93
N LEU A 28 -2.21 0.21 14.66
CA LEU A 28 -0.97 0.84 14.22
C LEU A 28 -1.03 2.36 14.37
N ALA A 29 -2.12 2.99 13.94
CA ALA A 29 -2.32 4.44 14.06
C ALA A 29 -2.22 4.93 15.52
N GLN A 30 -2.77 4.17 16.47
CA GLN A 30 -2.68 4.48 17.91
C GLN A 30 -1.26 4.40 18.48
N ASN A 31 -0.36 3.63 17.84
CA ASN A 31 1.03 3.47 18.27
C ASN A 31 2.00 4.37 17.52
N MET A 32 1.50 5.31 16.70
CA MET A 32 2.31 6.22 15.90
C MET A 32 1.97 7.68 16.21
N GLU A 33 2.97 8.55 16.08
CA GLU A 33 2.74 9.99 16.07
C GLU A 33 1.81 10.38 14.92
N SER A 34 0.86 11.27 15.17
CA SER A 34 -0.19 11.63 14.21
C SER A 34 0.36 12.20 12.90
N ASP A 35 1.44 12.98 12.94
CA ASP A 35 2.08 13.53 11.73
C ASP A 35 2.85 12.46 10.95
N ALA A 36 3.48 11.51 11.65
CA ALA A 36 4.13 10.38 11.02
C ALA A 36 3.12 9.47 10.31
N TRP A 37 1.98 9.19 10.95
CA TRP A 37 0.88 8.44 10.35
C TRP A 37 0.33 9.12 9.09
N ARG A 38 0.15 10.44 9.16
CA ARG A 38 -0.30 11.23 8.02
C ARG A 38 0.70 11.17 6.87
N GLN A 39 1.98 11.36 7.13
CA GLN A 39 3.01 11.36 6.11
C GLN A 39 3.09 10.02 5.36
N VAL A 40 3.12 8.89 6.08
CA VAL A 40 3.14 7.57 5.42
C VAL A 40 1.84 7.28 4.67
N SER A 41 0.71 7.82 5.13
CA SER A 41 -0.57 7.67 4.45
C SER A 41 -0.62 8.46 3.15
N ASP A 42 -0.11 9.70 3.14
CA ASP A 42 -0.05 10.53 1.95
C ASP A 42 0.88 9.91 0.88
N GLU A 43 2.00 9.33 1.32
CA GLU A 43 2.94 8.56 0.48
C GLU A 43 2.25 7.31 -0.11
N ALA A 44 1.63 6.49 0.74
CA ALA A 44 0.91 5.29 0.32
C ALA A 44 -0.25 5.59 -0.63
N GLN A 45 -0.99 6.67 -0.39
CA GLN A 45 -2.06 7.12 -1.27
C GLN A 45 -1.53 7.50 -2.67
N THR A 46 -0.37 8.17 -2.73
CA THR A 46 0.27 8.55 -3.99
C THR A 46 0.71 7.31 -4.78
N VAL A 47 1.39 6.38 -4.11
CA VAL A 47 1.82 5.10 -4.70
C VAL A 47 0.62 4.26 -5.14
N ALA A 48 -0.43 4.15 -4.33
CA ALA A 48 -1.64 3.42 -4.69
C ALA A 48 -2.30 4.01 -5.96
N ASN A 49 -2.41 5.34 -6.05
CA ASN A 49 -2.95 6.03 -7.23
C ASN A 49 -2.10 5.82 -8.49
N TYR A 50 -0.79 5.66 -8.34
CA TYR A 50 0.10 5.30 -9.44
C TYR A 50 -0.15 3.86 -9.90
N LEU A 51 -0.14 2.91 -8.97
CA LEU A 51 -0.24 1.48 -9.27
C LEU A 51 -1.57 1.10 -9.93
N ILE A 52 -2.69 1.74 -9.57
CA ILE A 52 -3.99 1.45 -10.22
C ILE A 52 -4.01 1.79 -11.71
N ARG A 53 -3.07 2.63 -12.17
CA ARG A 53 -2.94 3.03 -13.58
C ARG A 53 -1.85 2.25 -14.31
N HIS A 54 -1.11 1.39 -13.61
CA HIS A 54 0.06 0.73 -14.17
C HIS A 54 -0.33 -0.56 -14.93
N PRO A 55 0.08 -0.73 -16.21
CA PRO A 55 -0.42 -1.80 -17.09
C PRO A 55 -0.03 -3.23 -16.66
N ARG A 56 0.99 -3.40 -15.81
CA ARG A 56 1.38 -4.73 -15.27
C ARG A 56 0.68 -5.09 -13.97
N VAL A 57 -0.02 -4.14 -13.34
CA VAL A 57 -0.73 -4.35 -12.07
C VAL A 57 -2.16 -4.74 -12.39
N SER A 58 -2.57 -5.92 -11.92
CA SER A 58 -3.93 -6.43 -12.10
C SER A 58 -4.89 -5.92 -11.03
N GLU A 59 -4.40 -5.74 -9.81
CA GLU A 59 -5.23 -5.31 -8.69
C GLU A 59 -4.42 -4.54 -7.66
N VAL A 60 -5.05 -3.55 -7.01
CA VAL A 60 -4.48 -2.77 -5.91
C VAL A 60 -5.50 -2.72 -4.78
N ARG A 61 -5.03 -2.95 -3.56
CA ARG A 61 -5.78 -2.84 -2.31
C ARG A 61 -5.13 -1.78 -1.44
N TYR A 62 -5.92 -0.77 -1.11
CA TYR A 62 -5.53 0.31 -0.21
C TYR A 62 -6.81 0.97 0.34
N PRO A 63 -7.01 1.06 1.66
CA PRO A 63 -8.24 1.58 2.23
C PRO A 63 -8.56 3.04 1.87
N GLY A 64 -7.59 3.82 1.38
CA GLY A 64 -7.81 5.18 0.88
C GLY A 64 -8.29 5.26 -0.58
N LEU A 65 -8.27 4.16 -1.34
CA LEU A 65 -8.82 4.13 -2.71
C LEU A 65 -10.34 3.96 -2.67
N LYS A 66 -11.08 4.78 -3.43
CA LYS A 66 -12.55 4.67 -3.52
C LYS A 66 -13.05 3.33 -4.06
N SER A 67 -12.20 2.63 -4.82
CA SER A 67 -12.48 1.29 -5.35
C SER A 67 -12.23 0.18 -4.33
N ASP A 68 -11.57 0.47 -3.20
CA ASP A 68 -11.31 -0.53 -2.17
C ASP A 68 -12.58 -0.82 -1.36
N PRO A 69 -12.94 -2.09 -1.13
CA PRO A 69 -14.10 -2.47 -0.32
C PRO A 69 -14.11 -1.86 1.10
N LEU A 70 -12.93 -1.59 1.67
CA LEU A 70 -12.83 -1.02 3.01
C LEU A 70 -13.01 0.50 3.05
N TYR A 71 -13.01 1.20 1.91
CA TYR A 71 -12.98 2.66 1.86
C TYR A 71 -14.07 3.33 2.69
N ALA A 72 -15.32 2.86 2.57
CA ALA A 72 -16.45 3.44 3.29
C ALA A 72 -16.30 3.33 4.82
N GLN A 73 -15.77 2.20 5.32
CA GLN A 73 -15.56 2.00 6.75
C GLN A 73 -14.27 2.68 7.22
N ALA A 74 -13.21 2.63 6.42
CA ALA A 74 -11.90 3.19 6.72
C ALA A 74 -11.97 4.72 6.81
N SER A 75 -12.69 5.38 5.91
CA SER A 75 -12.85 6.84 5.92
C SER A 75 -13.62 7.38 7.13
N CYS A 76 -14.44 6.55 7.78
CA CYS A 76 -15.12 6.88 9.02
C CYS A 76 -14.31 6.52 10.27
N THR A 77 -13.45 5.48 10.18
CA THR A 77 -12.74 4.92 11.34
C THR A 77 -11.34 5.49 11.52
N LEU A 78 -10.59 5.60 10.42
CA LEU A 78 -9.20 6.03 10.43
C LEU A 78 -9.12 7.54 10.27
N GLN A 79 -8.44 8.20 11.20
CA GLN A 79 -8.23 9.64 11.17
C GLN A 79 -6.85 9.97 10.63
N ARG A 80 -6.75 11.10 9.92
CA ARG A 80 -5.50 11.67 9.41
C ARG A 80 -4.71 10.77 8.45
N GLY A 81 -5.35 9.77 7.84
CA GLY A 81 -4.73 8.86 6.88
C GLY A 81 -5.27 7.43 6.96
N PHE A 82 -4.86 6.59 6.02
CA PHE A 82 -5.31 5.20 5.87
C PHE A 82 -4.21 4.16 6.14
N GLY A 83 -3.02 4.63 6.48
CA GLY A 83 -1.86 3.82 6.84
C GLY A 83 -0.85 3.64 5.72
N PRO A 84 0.28 2.96 6.03
CA PRO A 84 1.45 2.91 5.16
C PRO A 84 1.40 1.80 4.11
N TYR A 85 0.45 0.88 4.19
CA TYR A 85 0.50 -0.37 3.43
C TYR A 85 -0.33 -0.29 2.15
N VAL A 86 0.26 -0.65 1.03
CA VAL A 86 -0.42 -0.84 -0.26
C VAL A 86 -0.16 -2.26 -0.71
N ALA A 87 -1.21 -3.04 -0.93
CA ALA A 87 -1.07 -4.35 -1.53
C ALA A 87 -1.37 -4.28 -3.02
N LEU A 88 -0.55 -4.91 -3.83
CA LEU A 88 -0.74 -5.00 -5.27
C LEU A 88 -0.58 -6.45 -5.74
N ARG A 89 -1.20 -6.75 -6.87
CA ARG A 89 -1.06 -8.02 -7.57
C ARG A 89 -0.73 -7.75 -9.03
N LEU A 90 0.14 -8.57 -9.60
CA LEU A 90 0.52 -8.47 -11.02
C LEU A 90 -0.35 -9.42 -11.87
N PHE A 91 -0.50 -9.14 -13.17
CA PHE A 91 -1.35 -9.97 -14.06
C PHE A 91 -0.91 -11.44 -14.17
N GLN A 92 0.35 -11.75 -13.90
CA GLN A 92 0.93 -13.08 -14.07
C GLN A 92 1.34 -13.74 -12.74
N GLU A 93 1.06 -13.11 -11.59
CA GLU A 93 1.40 -13.64 -10.27
C GLU A 93 0.13 -13.86 -9.44
N SER A 94 0.06 -15.02 -8.78
CA SER A 94 -1.04 -15.34 -7.85
C SER A 94 -0.87 -14.67 -6.49
N ASP A 95 0.39 -14.43 -6.10
CA ASP A 95 0.74 -13.85 -4.82
C ASP A 95 0.54 -12.34 -4.81
N TRP A 96 0.28 -11.82 -3.62
CA TRP A 96 0.23 -10.38 -3.39
C TRP A 96 1.62 -9.87 -3.03
N ILE A 97 1.90 -8.65 -3.44
CA ILE A 97 3.06 -7.90 -2.99
C ILE A 97 2.55 -6.83 -2.04
N LEU A 98 3.05 -6.82 -0.82
CA LEU A 98 2.77 -5.81 0.18
C LEU A 98 3.91 -4.80 0.21
N TRP A 99 3.62 -3.61 -0.32
CA TRP A 99 4.49 -2.46 -0.24
C TRP A 99 4.16 -1.64 1.02
N LYS A 100 5.18 -1.05 1.64
CA LYS A 100 5.06 -0.25 2.86
C LYS A 100 5.77 1.10 2.67
N ALA A 101 5.06 2.18 2.93
CA ALA A 101 5.61 3.52 3.01
C ALA A 101 6.56 3.67 4.20
N GLU A 102 7.71 4.28 3.97
CA GLU A 102 8.77 4.47 4.97
C GLU A 102 9.03 5.93 5.35
N ARG A 103 8.16 6.87 4.91
CA ARG A 103 8.35 8.34 5.05
C ARG A 103 9.43 8.88 4.11
N ASN A 104 9.52 8.30 2.93
CA ASN A 104 10.46 8.70 1.89
C ASN A 104 9.84 9.77 0.96
N ASN A 105 10.56 10.09 -0.11
CA ASN A 105 10.03 10.93 -1.18
C ASN A 105 9.13 10.05 -2.08
N PRO A 106 7.79 10.28 -2.11
CA PRO A 106 6.85 9.42 -2.84
C PRO A 106 7.17 9.34 -4.34
N LEU A 107 7.76 10.39 -4.92
CA LEU A 107 8.17 10.37 -6.32
C LEU A 107 9.32 9.37 -6.55
N GLN A 108 10.28 9.31 -5.61
CA GLN A 108 11.38 8.37 -5.66
C GLN A 108 10.87 6.93 -5.56
N ASP A 109 9.87 6.69 -4.71
CA ASP A 109 9.26 5.37 -4.55
C ASP A 109 8.50 4.94 -5.82
N CYS A 110 7.77 5.85 -6.45
CA CYS A 110 7.16 5.58 -7.76
C CYS A 110 8.20 5.22 -8.82
N ILE A 111 9.34 5.93 -8.87
CA ILE A 111 10.43 5.63 -9.82
C ILE A 111 11.07 4.27 -9.54
N LEU A 112 11.26 3.90 -8.28
CA LEU A 112 11.81 2.60 -7.89
C LEU A 112 10.85 1.47 -8.23
N LEU A 113 9.55 1.65 -7.95
CA LEU A 113 8.50 0.72 -8.31
C LEU A 113 8.43 0.54 -9.82
N GLU A 114 8.48 1.62 -10.62
CA GLU A 114 8.49 1.53 -12.08
C GLU A 114 9.68 0.69 -12.58
N LYS A 115 10.89 0.97 -12.08
CA LYS A 115 12.09 0.21 -12.48
C LYS A 115 12.00 -1.28 -12.14
N ALA A 116 11.34 -1.61 -11.03
CA ALA A 116 11.17 -3.00 -10.61
C ALA A 116 10.03 -3.69 -11.38
N LEU A 117 9.00 -2.93 -11.75
CA LEU A 117 7.87 -3.40 -12.54
C LEU A 117 8.16 -3.46 -14.04
N VAL A 118 9.22 -2.85 -14.58
CA VAL A 118 9.57 -2.92 -16.02
C VAL A 118 10.54 -4.06 -16.35
N GLN A 119 11.22 -4.64 -15.34
CA GLN A 119 12.07 -5.83 -15.50
C GLN A 119 11.27 -7.12 -15.72
#